data_AF-A0A9P4GWH6-F1
#
_entry.id   AF-A0A9P4GWH6-F1
#
_cell.length_a   1.000
_cell.length_b   1.000
_cell.length_c   1.000
_cell.angle_alpha   90.00
_cell.angle_beta   90.00
_cell.angle_gamma   90.00
#
_symmetry.space_group_name_H-M   'P 1'
#
loop_
_entity.id
_entity.type
_entity.pdbx_description
1 polymer ?
#
loop_
_entity_poly.entity_id
_entity_poly.type
_entity_poly.pdbx_seq_one_letter_code
_entity_poly.pdbx_strand_id
1 'polypeptide(L)'
;MRLLTTLLNLLPLTLSSPTPTQSTSSTTPSSSNTFQIFDFRAYISSNPTTDGNYNIASFMIPENGFTCAVISEEPVYSDITWYPCNPPSSGSEETWSFRISEGFGQVVLRKEWSVNGMYFTGFAPQDTYWSEGYGGNVTSFEGGKFYDRFEPWGFEITSVIG
;
A
#
# COMPACT_ATOMS: atom_id res chain seq x y z
N MET A 1 29.60 -49.81 -43.11
CA MET A 1 29.17 -49.15 -41.86
C MET A 1 29.35 -47.64 -42.07
N ARG A 2 28.26 -46.87 -42.13
CA ARG A 2 28.22 -45.49 -42.68
C ARG A 2 28.70 -44.47 -41.66
N LEU A 3 29.65 -43.60 -42.04
CA LEU A 3 29.97 -42.35 -41.33
C LEU A 3 28.89 -41.30 -41.66
N LEU A 4 28.26 -40.71 -40.63
CA LEU A 4 27.47 -39.50 -40.77
C LEU A 4 28.35 -38.28 -40.45
N THR A 5 28.49 -37.41 -41.44
CA THR A 5 29.16 -36.11 -41.36
C THR A 5 28.10 -35.05 -41.09
N THR A 6 28.15 -34.37 -39.95
CA THR A 6 27.20 -33.29 -39.64
C THR A 6 27.89 -31.95 -39.86
N LEU A 7 27.42 -31.23 -40.89
CA LEU A 7 27.82 -29.87 -41.24
C LEU A 7 27.41 -28.88 -40.13
N LEU A 8 28.35 -28.06 -39.70
CA LEU A 8 28.15 -26.93 -38.80
C LEU A 8 27.87 -25.68 -39.66
N ASN A 9 26.65 -25.13 -39.62
CA ASN A 9 26.31 -23.84 -40.24
C ASN A 9 26.55 -22.71 -39.23
N LEU A 10 27.54 -21.86 -39.52
CA LEU A 10 27.81 -20.60 -38.83
C LEU A 10 26.91 -19.49 -39.41
N LEU A 11 26.01 -18.94 -38.60
CA LEU A 11 25.30 -17.70 -38.91
C LEU A 11 26.11 -16.47 -38.41
N PRO A 12 26.19 -15.37 -39.19
CA PRO A 12 26.78 -14.13 -38.74
C PRO A 12 25.81 -13.37 -37.83
N LEU A 13 26.21 -13.10 -36.58
CA LEU A 13 25.55 -12.12 -35.72
C LEU A 13 26.01 -10.71 -36.10
N THR A 14 25.13 -9.91 -36.69
CA THR A 14 25.31 -8.47 -36.85
C THR A 14 24.92 -7.76 -35.54
N LEU A 15 25.90 -7.22 -34.81
CA LEU A 15 25.65 -6.29 -33.70
C LEU A 15 25.26 -4.92 -34.27
N SER A 16 23.97 -4.58 -34.20
CA SER A 16 23.52 -3.19 -34.35
C SER A 16 23.39 -2.58 -32.95
N SER A 17 24.32 -1.70 -32.59
CA SER A 17 24.27 -0.93 -31.35
C SER A 17 23.14 0.09 -31.42
N PRO A 18 22.11 0.04 -30.55
CA PRO A 18 21.12 1.10 -30.48
C PRO A 18 21.75 2.35 -29.87
N THR A 19 21.63 3.47 -30.60
CA THR A 19 21.94 4.81 -30.11
C THR A 19 21.13 5.10 -28.84
N PRO A 20 21.74 5.55 -27.74
CA PRO A 20 20.99 5.95 -26.54
C PRO A 20 20.21 7.21 -26.89
N THR A 21 18.93 7.04 -27.17
CA THR A 21 18.00 8.17 -27.25
C THR A 21 17.79 8.63 -25.82
N GLN A 22 18.26 9.83 -25.48
CA GLN A 22 18.01 10.46 -24.20
C GLN A 22 16.50 10.59 -24.01
N SER A 23 15.92 9.68 -23.22
CA SER A 23 14.57 9.83 -22.71
C SER A 23 14.54 11.06 -21.82
N THR A 24 13.99 12.15 -22.35
CA THR A 24 13.41 13.20 -21.52
C THR A 24 12.30 12.55 -20.71
N SER A 25 12.59 12.25 -19.45
CA SER A 25 11.60 11.84 -18.46
C SER A 25 10.59 12.96 -18.30
N SER A 26 9.50 12.90 -19.07
CA SER A 26 8.29 13.64 -18.76
C SER A 26 7.75 13.05 -17.46
N THR A 27 7.89 13.79 -16.37
CA THR A 27 7.26 13.51 -15.08
C THR A 27 5.75 13.76 -15.22
N THR A 28 5.08 12.94 -16.04
CA THR A 28 3.63 12.81 -15.94
C THR A 28 3.41 12.06 -14.62
N PRO A 29 2.61 12.60 -13.68
CA PRO A 29 2.29 11.86 -12.46
C PRO A 29 1.73 10.51 -12.88
N SER A 30 2.45 9.45 -12.50
CA SER A 30 2.05 8.08 -12.80
C SER A 30 0.67 7.88 -12.22
N SER A 31 -0.34 7.75 -13.09
CA SER A 31 -1.71 7.40 -12.74
C SER A 31 -1.81 5.92 -12.36
N SER A 32 -0.84 5.41 -11.59
CA SER A 32 -0.89 4.03 -11.14
C SER A 32 -2.10 3.89 -10.23
N ASN A 33 -3.04 3.05 -10.64
CA ASN A 33 -4.20 2.69 -9.83
C ASN A 33 -3.82 1.63 -8.78
N THR A 34 -2.60 1.12 -8.81
CA THR A 34 -2.10 0.11 -7.87
C THR A 34 -0.95 0.66 -7.04
N PHE A 35 -0.92 0.32 -5.76
CA PHE A 35 0.11 0.71 -4.80
C PHE A 35 0.18 -0.32 -3.69
N GLN A 36 1.27 -0.30 -2.93
CA GLN A 36 1.47 -1.20 -1.80
C GLN A 36 1.54 -0.41 -0.50
N ILE A 37 1.09 -1.04 0.58
CA ILE A 37 1.42 -0.60 1.92
C ILE A 37 2.36 -1.60 2.59
N PHE A 38 3.17 -1.09 3.49
CA PHE A 38 4.20 -1.84 4.21
C PHE A 38 4.07 -1.63 5.71
N ASP A 39 4.54 -2.63 6.45
CA ASP A 39 4.63 -2.62 7.92
C ASP A 39 3.31 -2.20 8.58
N PHE A 40 2.19 -2.79 8.17
CA PHE A 40 0.92 -2.53 8.81
C PHE A 40 0.94 -3.07 10.23
N ARG A 41 0.65 -2.20 11.20
CA ARG A 41 0.52 -2.56 12.61
C ARG A 41 -0.69 -1.86 13.19
N ALA A 42 -1.44 -2.55 14.02
CA ALA A 42 -2.48 -1.94 14.82
C ALA A 42 -2.55 -2.56 16.21
N TYR A 43 -2.95 -1.74 17.17
CA TYR A 43 -3.24 -2.15 18.52
C TYR A 43 -4.63 -1.67 18.90
N ILE A 44 -5.46 -2.58 19.38
CA ILE A 44 -6.81 -2.30 19.87
C ILE A 44 -6.87 -2.66 21.33
N SER A 45 -7.00 -1.65 22.18
CA SER A 45 -7.18 -1.81 23.61
C SER A 45 -8.55 -2.40 23.90
N SER A 46 -8.61 -3.39 24.79
CA SER A 46 -9.89 -3.89 25.31
C SER A 46 -10.59 -2.87 26.21
N ASN A 47 -9.83 -1.95 26.83
CA ASN A 47 -10.37 -0.92 27.68
C ASN A 47 -9.54 0.37 27.64
N PRO A 48 -9.65 1.17 26.56
CA PRO A 48 -8.76 2.31 26.35
C PRO A 48 -8.86 3.38 27.44
N THR A 49 -10.06 3.60 27.99
CA THR A 49 -10.31 4.63 29.00
C THR A 49 -9.83 4.28 30.40
N THR A 50 -9.76 3.00 30.76
CA THR A 50 -9.29 2.61 32.11
C THR A 50 -7.83 2.17 32.16
N ASP A 51 -7.30 1.60 31.07
CA ASP A 51 -5.92 1.13 31.05
C ASP A 51 -4.92 2.24 30.69
N GLY A 52 -5.40 3.43 30.31
CA GLY A 52 -4.56 4.51 29.76
C GLY A 52 -3.92 4.14 28.41
N ASN A 53 -4.46 3.10 27.76
CA ASN A 53 -3.95 2.54 26.52
C ASN A 53 -4.68 3.17 25.33
N TYR A 54 -3.93 3.67 24.35
CA TYR A 54 -4.49 4.19 23.12
C TYR A 54 -4.67 3.08 22.08
N ASN A 55 -5.69 3.21 21.24
CA ASN A 55 -5.81 2.46 20.00
C ASN A 55 -4.91 3.08 18.94
N ILE A 56 -4.18 2.25 18.20
CA ILE A 56 -3.18 2.68 17.24
C ILE A 56 -3.37 1.91 15.94
N ALA A 57 -3.18 2.58 14.81
CA ALA A 57 -2.91 1.91 13.54
C ALA A 57 -1.87 2.69 12.76
N SER A 58 -0.93 2.00 12.12
CA SER A 58 0.08 2.62 11.27
C SER A 58 0.55 1.72 10.12
N PHE A 59 1.00 2.35 9.04
CA PHE A 59 1.65 1.73 7.87
C PHE A 59 2.31 2.81 7.00
N MET A 60 3.06 2.39 5.98
CA MET A 60 3.70 3.29 5.02
C MET A 60 3.27 2.98 3.58
N ILE A 61 3.20 4.01 2.73
CA ILE A 61 3.02 3.91 1.28
C ILE A 61 4.35 4.34 0.63
N PRO A 62 5.30 3.41 0.39
CA PRO A 62 6.67 3.77 0.05
C PRO A 62 6.82 4.42 -1.32
N GLU A 63 5.95 4.11 -2.29
CA GLU A 63 6.00 4.68 -3.64
C GLU A 63 5.94 6.21 -3.62
N ASN A 64 5.22 6.77 -2.64
CA ASN A 64 5.01 8.21 -2.48
C ASN A 64 5.57 8.76 -1.16
N GLY A 65 6.21 7.92 -0.35
CA GLY A 65 6.81 8.31 0.94
C GLY A 65 5.81 8.75 2.02
N PHE A 66 4.54 8.35 1.91
CA PHE A 66 3.52 8.69 2.91
C PHE A 66 3.61 7.77 4.12
N THR A 67 3.41 8.32 5.31
CA THR A 67 3.23 7.57 6.55
C THR A 67 1.82 7.78 7.07
N CYS A 68 1.05 6.72 7.22
CA CYS A 68 -0.30 6.76 7.73
C CYS A 68 -0.27 6.27 9.17
N ALA A 69 -0.73 7.10 10.12
CA ALA A 69 -0.77 6.72 11.52
C ALA A 69 -1.92 7.42 12.25
N VAL A 70 -2.55 6.70 13.17
CA VAL A 70 -3.56 7.24 14.08
C VAL A 70 -3.27 6.73 15.49
N ILE A 71 -3.48 7.60 16.48
CA ILE A 71 -3.53 7.28 17.90
C ILE A 71 -4.83 7.86 18.43
N SER A 72 -5.66 7.06 19.09
CA SER A 72 -7.02 7.44 19.49
C SER A 72 -7.44 6.75 20.80
N GLU A 73 -8.17 7.45 21.66
CA GLU A 73 -8.83 6.85 22.84
C GLU A 73 -10.05 6.03 22.41
N GLU A 74 -10.71 6.43 21.34
CA GLU A 74 -11.79 5.67 20.70
C GLU A 74 -11.22 4.58 19.79
N PRO A 75 -11.97 3.50 19.51
CA PRO A 75 -11.55 2.49 18.53
C PRO A 75 -11.20 3.12 17.18
N VAL A 76 -10.08 2.67 16.59
CA VAL A 76 -9.62 3.18 15.27
C VAL A 76 -10.37 2.57 14.10
N TYR A 77 -11.25 1.59 14.34
CA TYR A 77 -12.18 1.10 13.33
C TYR A 77 -13.44 1.96 13.29
N SER A 78 -13.82 2.40 12.09
CA SER A 78 -15.00 3.19 11.80
C SER A 78 -15.25 3.14 10.29
N ASP A 79 -16.51 2.90 9.90
CA ASP A 79 -16.89 2.95 8.49
C ASP A 79 -17.05 4.39 7.96
N ILE A 80 -16.97 5.41 8.82
CA ILE A 80 -17.19 6.82 8.42
C ILE A 80 -15.97 7.71 8.65
N THR A 81 -15.07 7.34 9.57
CA THR A 81 -13.96 8.20 9.99
C THR A 81 -12.76 7.98 9.09
N TRP A 82 -12.27 9.05 8.47
CA TRP A 82 -11.04 9.04 7.68
C TRP A 82 -9.89 9.67 8.47
N TYR A 83 -8.79 8.95 8.55
CA TYR A 83 -7.55 9.41 9.18
C TYR A 83 -6.56 9.89 8.12
N PRO A 84 -6.02 11.11 8.24
CA PRO A 84 -5.07 11.62 7.27
C PRO A 84 -3.72 10.90 7.39
N CYS A 85 -3.06 10.72 6.25
CA CYS A 85 -1.67 10.31 6.21
C CYS A 85 -0.76 11.53 6.16
N ASN A 86 0.41 11.42 6.79
CA ASN A 86 1.43 12.46 6.73
C ASN A 86 2.14 12.41 5.37
N PRO A 87 2.25 13.54 4.65
CA PRO A 87 2.96 13.61 3.38
C PRO A 87 4.47 13.46 3.57
N PRO A 88 5.21 13.11 2.50
CA PRO A 88 6.66 13.16 2.51
C PRO A 88 7.16 14.59 2.78
N SER A 89 8.37 14.72 3.33
CA SER A 89 8.97 16.02 3.68
C SER A 89 9.16 16.96 2.48
N SER A 90 9.23 16.42 1.26
CA SER A 90 9.30 17.18 0.01
C SER A 90 7.99 17.87 -0.38
N GLY A 91 6.90 17.58 0.34
CA GLY A 91 5.54 17.97 -0.06
C GLY A 91 4.99 17.05 -1.16
N SER A 92 3.67 17.12 -1.34
CA SER A 92 2.95 16.40 -2.39
C SER A 92 1.65 17.13 -2.73
N GLU A 93 1.25 17.11 -4.01
CA GLU A 93 -0.05 17.63 -4.45
C GLU A 93 -1.19 16.61 -4.27
N GLU A 94 -0.86 15.36 -3.95
CA GLU A 94 -1.82 14.35 -3.55
C GLU A 94 -1.95 14.27 -2.03
N THR A 95 -3.17 13.98 -1.55
CA THR A 95 -3.44 13.66 -0.15
C THR A 95 -3.89 12.22 -0.04
N TRP A 96 -3.46 11.59 1.04
CA TRP A 96 -3.84 10.23 1.38
C TRP A 96 -4.55 10.22 2.72
N SER A 97 -5.57 9.38 2.81
CA SER A 97 -6.23 9.06 4.07
C SER A 97 -6.67 7.61 4.07
N PHE A 98 -6.93 7.09 5.26
CA PHE A 98 -7.36 5.71 5.42
C PHE A 98 -8.50 5.60 6.43
N ARG A 99 -9.25 4.52 6.31
CA ARG A 99 -10.17 4.06 7.35
C ARG A 99 -10.06 2.56 7.49
N ILE A 100 -10.45 2.06 8.65
CA ILE A 100 -10.49 0.63 8.95
C ILE A 100 -11.93 0.30 9.29
N SER A 101 -12.55 -0.64 8.60
CA SER A 101 -13.93 -1.02 8.87
C SER A 101 -14.09 -1.71 10.23
N GLU A 102 -15.32 -1.68 10.76
CA GLU A 102 -15.65 -2.35 12.02
C GLU A 102 -15.18 -3.82 12.03
N GLY A 103 -14.71 -4.27 13.19
CA GLY A 103 -14.15 -5.62 13.33
C GLY A 103 -12.85 -5.85 12.57
N PHE A 104 -12.20 -4.78 12.09
CA PHE A 104 -10.95 -4.84 11.33
C PHE A 104 -11.07 -5.59 10.00
N GLY A 105 -12.27 -5.77 9.45
CA GLY A 105 -12.51 -6.62 8.28
C GLY A 105 -11.98 -6.06 6.95
N GLN A 106 -11.75 -4.76 6.87
CA GLN A 106 -11.30 -4.10 5.65
C GLN A 106 -10.48 -2.85 5.99
N VAL A 107 -9.44 -2.59 5.20
CA VAL A 107 -8.75 -1.30 5.17
C VAL A 107 -9.11 -0.62 3.86
N VAL A 108 -9.49 0.66 3.91
CA VAL A 108 -9.80 1.44 2.72
C VAL A 108 -8.86 2.62 2.65
N LEU A 109 -8.17 2.77 1.53
CA LEU A 109 -7.31 3.90 1.23
C LEU A 109 -8.04 4.86 0.31
N ARG A 110 -7.98 6.14 0.64
CA ARG A 110 -8.52 7.23 -0.17
C ARG A 110 -7.36 8.11 -0.62
N LYS A 111 -7.24 8.24 -1.93
CA LYS A 111 -6.29 9.10 -2.62
C LYS A 111 -7.06 10.29 -3.19
N GLU A 112 -6.60 11.50 -2.93
CA GLU A 112 -7.14 12.70 -3.58
C GLU A 112 -6.00 13.39 -4.33
N TRP A 113 -6.27 13.84 -5.56
CA TRP A 113 -5.27 14.49 -6.42
C TRP A 113 -5.95 15.45 -7.38
N SER A 114 -5.15 16.30 -8.05
CA SER A 114 -5.67 17.18 -9.11
C SER A 114 -4.94 16.98 -10.43
N VAL A 115 -5.67 17.11 -11.54
CA VAL A 115 -5.12 17.09 -12.90
C VAL A 115 -5.76 18.22 -13.69
N ASN A 116 -4.95 19.16 -14.17
CA ASN A 116 -5.41 20.33 -14.93
C ASN A 116 -6.55 21.12 -14.22
N GLY A 117 -6.48 21.22 -12.89
CA GLY A 117 -7.47 21.93 -12.07
C GLY A 117 -8.75 21.15 -11.75
N MET A 118 -8.90 19.91 -12.26
CA MET A 118 -9.97 19.00 -11.84
C MET A 118 -9.50 18.17 -10.65
N TYR A 119 -10.35 18.02 -9.63
CA TYR A 119 -10.07 17.23 -8.44
C TYR A 119 -10.63 15.83 -8.58
N PHE A 120 -9.87 14.84 -8.16
CA PHE A 120 -10.27 13.45 -8.18
C PHE A 120 -10.11 12.84 -6.79
N THR A 121 -11.02 11.92 -6.47
CA THR A 121 -10.96 11.08 -5.27
C THR A 121 -11.07 9.63 -5.70
N GLY A 122 -10.04 8.84 -5.41
CA GLY A 122 -9.98 7.41 -5.66
C GLY A 122 -10.08 6.61 -4.36
N PHE A 123 -10.74 5.46 -4.41
CA PHE A 123 -10.89 4.55 -3.28
C PHE A 123 -10.33 3.17 -3.61
N ALA A 124 -9.52 2.64 -2.70
CA ALA A 124 -8.94 1.31 -2.79
C ALA A 124 -9.32 0.51 -1.52
N PRO A 125 -10.44 -0.22 -1.53
CA PRO A 125 -10.81 -1.13 -0.44
C PRO A 125 -10.00 -2.42 -0.56
N GLN A 126 -9.58 -2.96 0.58
CA GLN A 126 -8.91 -4.24 0.63
C GLN A 126 -9.28 -5.00 1.90
N ASP A 127 -9.85 -6.19 1.70
CA ASP A 127 -10.26 -7.05 2.79
C ASP A 127 -9.04 -7.59 3.54
N THR A 128 -9.21 -7.75 4.85
CA THR A 128 -8.19 -8.29 5.73
C THR A 128 -8.39 -9.78 5.96
N TYR A 129 -7.33 -10.45 6.38
CA TYR A 129 -7.42 -11.79 6.94
C TYR A 129 -6.61 -11.80 8.22
N TRP A 130 -7.31 -11.99 9.34
CA TRP A 130 -6.75 -11.95 10.67
C TRP A 130 -6.90 -13.32 11.33
N SER A 131 -5.79 -13.88 11.78
CA SER A 131 -5.74 -15.21 12.37
C SER A 131 -4.91 -15.19 13.66
N GLU A 132 -5.45 -15.80 14.71
CA GLU A 132 -4.75 -16.02 15.97
C GLU A 132 -4.04 -17.39 15.97
N GLY A 133 -3.02 -17.53 16.82
CA GLY A 133 -2.31 -18.79 17.02
C GLY A 133 -0.95 -18.86 16.31
N TYR A 134 -0.39 -20.06 16.23
CA TYR A 134 0.95 -20.27 15.66
C TYR A 134 0.97 -19.94 14.16
N GLY A 135 1.77 -18.95 13.78
CA GLY A 135 1.83 -18.43 12.41
C GLY A 135 0.70 -17.46 12.05
N GLY A 136 -0.13 -17.08 13.03
CA GLY A 136 -1.13 -16.03 12.88
C GLY A 136 -0.52 -14.63 12.85
N ASN A 137 -1.35 -13.66 12.46
CA ASN A 137 -1.01 -12.24 12.36
C ASN A 137 -1.81 -11.39 13.37
N VAL A 138 -2.45 -12.05 14.33
CA VAL A 138 -3.08 -11.42 15.50
C VAL A 138 -2.57 -12.04 16.78
N THR A 139 -2.17 -11.18 17.72
CA THR A 139 -1.79 -11.57 19.07
C THR A 139 -2.77 -10.96 20.07
N SER A 140 -3.52 -11.82 20.78
CA SER A 140 -4.46 -11.42 21.83
C SER A 140 -3.82 -11.55 23.22
N PHE A 141 -4.08 -10.60 24.09
CA PHE A 141 -3.67 -10.59 25.49
C PHE A 141 -4.70 -9.83 26.34
N GLU A 142 -4.51 -9.80 27.66
CA GLU A 142 -5.51 -9.24 28.59
C GLU A 142 -5.88 -7.78 28.26
N GLY A 143 -4.92 -6.97 27.83
CA GLY A 143 -5.12 -5.56 27.52
C GLY A 143 -5.67 -5.26 26.12
N GLY A 144 -5.70 -6.24 25.20
CA GLY A 144 -6.10 -5.97 23.83
C GLY A 144 -5.58 -6.94 22.78
N LYS A 145 -5.57 -6.47 21.53
CA LYS A 145 -5.11 -7.23 20.36
C LYS A 145 -4.12 -6.43 19.52
N PHE A 146 -3.00 -7.06 19.16
CA PHE A 146 -2.11 -6.58 18.12
C PHE A 146 -2.43 -7.26 16.79
N TYR A 147 -2.42 -6.48 15.72
CA TYR A 147 -2.60 -6.92 14.33
C TYR A 147 -1.36 -6.48 13.56
N ASP A 148 -0.61 -7.43 13.00
CA ASP A 148 0.65 -7.13 12.33
C ASP A 148 0.72 -7.77 10.95
N ARG A 149 1.09 -7.01 9.94
CA ARG A 149 1.39 -7.53 8.60
C ARG A 149 2.63 -6.84 8.06
N PHE A 150 3.74 -7.57 8.05
CA PHE A 150 5.03 -7.09 7.56
C PHE A 150 5.17 -7.23 6.04
N GLU A 151 4.44 -8.17 5.44
CA GLU A 151 4.49 -8.41 3.99
C GLU A 151 3.81 -7.28 3.23
N PRO A 152 4.33 -6.90 2.04
CA PRO A 152 3.69 -5.91 1.20
C PRO A 152 2.24 -6.27 0.93
N TRP A 153 1.35 -5.29 1.10
CA TRP A 153 -0.08 -5.47 0.90
C TRP A 153 -0.55 -4.58 -0.24
N GLY A 154 -0.94 -5.21 -1.35
CA GLY A 154 -1.37 -4.51 -2.56
C GLY A 154 -2.78 -3.96 -2.45
N PHE A 155 -2.97 -2.75 -2.97
CA PHE A 155 -4.22 -2.03 -3.06
C PHE A 155 -4.45 -1.59 -4.51
N GLU A 156 -5.70 -1.65 -4.97
CA GLU A 156 -6.13 -1.18 -6.28
C GLU A 156 -7.28 -0.18 -6.13
N ILE A 157 -7.19 0.96 -6.80
CA ILE A 157 -8.28 1.93 -6.91
C ILE A 157 -9.39 1.32 -7.73
N THR A 158 -10.52 1.00 -7.09
CA THR A 158 -11.68 0.37 -7.73
C THR A 158 -12.77 1.38 -8.10
N SER A 159 -12.72 2.59 -7.53
CA SER A 159 -13.64 3.68 -7.88
C SER A 159 -12.94 5.03 -7.84
N VAL A 160 -13.33 5.92 -8.76
CA VAL A 160 -12.85 7.29 -8.88
C VAL A 160 -14.04 8.23 -9.06
N ILE A 161 -14.04 9.35 -8.35
CA ILE A 161 -15.03 10.43 -8.44
C ILE A 161 -14.27 11.72 -8.78
N GLY A 162 -14.82 12.58 -9.65
CA GLY A 162 -14.23 13.87 -10.03
C GLY A 162 -15.24 14.82 -10.67
#